data_AF-A0A949UGP4-F1
#
_entry.id   AF-A0A949UGP4-F1
#
_cell.length_a   1.000
_cell.length_b   1.000
_cell.length_c   1.000
_cell.angle_alpha   90.00
_cell.angle_beta   90.00
_cell.angle_gamma   90.00
#
_symmetry.space_group_name_H-M   'P 1'
#
loop_
_entity.id
_entity.type
_entity.pdbx_description
1 polymer ?
#
loop_
_entity_poly.entity_id
_entity_poly.type
_entity_poly.pdbx_seq_one_letter_code
_entity_poly.pdbx_strand_id
1 'polypeptide(L)'
;MPKRTDISKILILGSGPIVIGQSAEFDYSGTQACKALKSEGFEVVLANSNPATIMTDPESADRTYIEPLSLEYLEEIIRIERELSPSAGFAVLPTVGGQTALNLAVELSDGGILEKYDVQLIGANIAAIKKAEDRLFFKDAMQKIGLDVPKSALVNNLKDGMEFAGKIGFPVIIRPSFTLGGSGGGIAYNREELLEVLARGLDFSPVHEALIEESVLGWKEYELEVMRDLKDNVIVICSIENFDPMGVHTGDSITVAPAQTLTDREYQAMRDAAIAVIREIGVETGGSNIQFGVNPVTGRMVVIEMNPRVSRSSALASKATGFPIAKIAAKLAVGYTLDEIRNDITQKTPACFEPTLDYVVVKIPKWQFEKFPGADASLGPQMKSVGEVMAIGRTFKEALMKAVRSLDTGKRVGGQKIEPKILTQRLVTPHPDRLAYLQYAVRQGHTVKQLAKMTSIDPWFLYQLKEINDTQL
;
A
#
# COMPACT_ATOMS: atom_id res chain seq x y z
N MET A 1 4.57 21.36 23.01
CA MET A 1 5.64 20.73 23.82
C MET A 1 6.18 19.61 22.97
N PRO A 2 7.48 19.57 22.68
CA PRO A 2 7.99 18.79 21.56
C PRO A 2 7.94 17.27 21.78
N LYS A 3 8.00 16.80 23.03
CA LYS A 3 7.97 15.36 23.37
C LYS A 3 7.01 15.11 24.53
N ARG A 4 6.21 14.06 24.45
CA ARG A 4 5.34 13.57 25.53
C ARG A 4 6.19 13.17 26.75
N THR A 5 5.76 13.61 27.93
CA THR A 5 6.41 13.34 29.22
C THR A 5 5.66 12.31 30.07
N ASP A 6 4.43 11.98 29.66
CA ASP A 6 3.58 10.99 30.31
C ASP A 6 3.87 9.56 29.84
N ILE A 7 4.75 9.38 28.84
CA ILE A 7 5.23 8.09 28.34
C ILE A 7 6.74 8.01 28.57
N SER A 8 7.22 6.86 29.04
CA SER A 8 8.65 6.57 29.16
C SER A 8 9.04 5.24 28.52
N LYS A 9 8.09 4.29 28.38
CA LYS A 9 8.28 2.97 27.78
C LYS A 9 7.35 2.78 26.57
N ILE A 10 7.86 2.22 25.49
CA ILE A 10 7.09 1.97 24.26
C ILE A 10 7.34 0.54 23.77
N LEU A 11 6.26 -0.24 23.64
CA LEU A 11 6.25 -1.53 22.97
C LEU A 11 5.97 -1.33 21.48
N ILE A 12 6.93 -1.69 20.64
CA ILE A 12 6.78 -1.72 19.19
C ILE A 12 6.36 -3.13 18.78
N LEU A 13 5.31 -3.22 17.96
CA LEU A 13 4.86 -4.48 17.38
C LEU A 13 5.51 -4.67 15.99
N GLY A 14 6.30 -5.73 15.83
CA GLY A 14 6.87 -6.14 14.56
C GLY A 14 5.86 -6.82 13.63
N SER A 15 6.30 -7.14 12.42
CA SER A 15 5.45 -7.79 11.40
C SER A 15 5.43 -9.31 11.48
N GLY A 16 6.36 -9.93 12.20
CA GLY A 16 6.57 -11.37 12.16
C GLY A 16 7.28 -11.81 10.87
N PRO A 17 7.11 -13.08 10.44
CA PRO A 17 7.85 -13.64 9.31
C PRO A 17 7.51 -12.95 7.98
N ILE A 18 8.46 -12.98 7.06
CA ILE A 18 8.26 -12.46 5.69
C ILE A 18 7.29 -13.37 4.94
N VAL A 19 6.25 -12.76 4.37
CA VAL A 19 5.27 -13.41 3.49
C VAL A 19 4.99 -12.53 2.27
N ILE A 20 4.38 -13.09 1.22
CA ILE A 20 3.91 -12.29 0.07
C ILE A 20 2.93 -11.22 0.59
N GLY A 21 3.18 -9.96 0.25
CA GLY A 21 2.39 -8.81 0.72
C GLY A 21 2.85 -8.18 2.03
N GLN A 22 3.74 -8.83 2.79
CA GLN A 22 4.29 -8.29 4.03
C GLN A 22 5.74 -8.75 4.21
N SER A 23 6.70 -7.90 3.83
CA SER A 23 8.10 -8.28 3.68
C SER A 23 9.06 -7.33 4.44
N ALA A 24 10.28 -7.19 3.93
CA ALA A 24 11.40 -6.48 4.57
C ALA A 24 11.15 -4.99 4.82
N GLU A 25 10.14 -4.38 4.20
CA GLU A 25 9.73 -3.00 4.46
C GLU A 25 9.41 -2.73 5.94
N PHE A 26 8.96 -3.75 6.67
CA PHE A 26 8.61 -3.63 8.09
C PHE A 26 9.81 -3.84 9.03
N ASP A 27 10.83 -4.61 8.62
CA ASP A 27 12.12 -4.58 9.32
C ASP A 27 12.78 -3.21 9.15
N TYR A 28 12.78 -2.67 7.92
CA TYR A 28 13.25 -1.32 7.66
C TYR A 28 12.51 -0.28 8.50
N SER A 29 11.18 -0.33 8.54
CA SER A 29 10.36 0.65 9.26
C SER A 29 10.48 0.49 10.78
N GLY A 30 10.43 -0.74 11.28
CA GLY A 30 10.59 -1.07 12.69
C GLY A 30 11.96 -0.63 13.22
N THR A 31 13.03 -0.92 12.48
CA THR A 31 14.40 -0.48 12.81
C THR A 31 14.49 1.05 12.91
N GLN A 32 13.87 1.78 11.96
CA GLN A 32 13.83 3.25 11.99
C GLN A 32 13.07 3.77 13.22
N ALA A 33 11.95 3.14 13.57
CA ALA A 33 11.17 3.50 14.74
C ALA A 33 11.93 3.24 16.06
N CYS A 34 12.54 2.06 16.20
CA CYS A 34 13.40 1.72 17.34
C CYS A 34 14.50 2.77 17.53
N LYS A 35 15.25 3.07 16.46
CA LYS A 35 16.32 4.07 16.50
C LYS A 35 15.81 5.46 16.84
N ALA A 36 14.67 5.87 16.27
CA ALA A 36 14.09 7.18 16.55
C ALA A 36 13.73 7.31 18.02
N LEU A 37 12.98 6.36 18.57
CA LEU A 37 12.49 6.40 19.94
C LEU A 37 13.61 6.27 20.98
N LYS A 38 14.61 5.39 20.75
CA LYS A 38 15.81 5.34 21.61
C LYS A 38 16.59 6.65 21.59
N SER A 39 16.72 7.30 20.42
CA SER A 39 17.43 8.59 20.31
C SER A 39 16.74 9.72 21.09
N GLU A 40 15.44 9.59 21.31
CA GLU A 40 14.62 10.48 22.11
C GLU A 40 14.59 10.08 23.60
N GLY A 41 15.30 9.02 24.01
CA GLY A 41 15.42 8.59 25.40
C GLY A 41 14.20 7.85 25.95
N PHE A 42 13.40 7.21 25.09
CA PHE A 42 12.38 6.25 25.53
C PHE A 42 13.01 4.87 25.72
N GLU A 43 12.51 4.13 26.70
CA GLU A 43 12.78 2.70 26.82
C GLU A 43 11.96 1.96 25.76
N VAL A 44 12.64 1.32 24.82
CA VAL A 44 12.03 0.62 23.69
C VAL A 44 11.98 -0.87 23.97
N VAL A 45 10.77 -1.41 23.96
CA VAL A 45 10.52 -2.85 23.94
C VAL A 45 10.07 -3.24 22.55
N LEU A 46 10.58 -4.33 22.02
CA LEU A 46 10.19 -4.84 20.71
C LEU A 46 9.68 -6.27 20.82
N ALA A 47 8.55 -6.57 20.18
CA ALA A 47 8.08 -7.93 19.95
C ALA A 47 8.08 -8.24 18.44
N ASN A 48 8.86 -9.23 18.01
CA ASN A 48 8.87 -9.70 16.62
C ASN A 48 9.32 -11.16 16.54
N SER A 49 8.49 -12.03 15.96
CA SER A 49 8.81 -13.46 15.83
C SER A 49 9.86 -13.78 14.76
N ASN A 50 10.22 -12.83 13.90
CA ASN A 50 11.20 -13.04 12.84
C ASN A 50 12.63 -12.79 13.33
N PRO A 51 13.48 -13.82 13.44
CA PRO A 51 14.85 -13.66 13.94
C PRO A 51 15.82 -13.06 12.91
N ALA A 52 15.42 -12.98 11.63
CA ALA A 52 16.26 -12.50 10.54
C ALA A 52 16.03 -11.01 10.26
N THR A 53 15.90 -10.19 11.31
CA THR A 53 15.60 -8.75 11.19
C THR A 53 16.61 -7.91 11.97
N ILE A 54 16.99 -6.76 11.42
CA ILE A 54 17.88 -5.83 12.11
C ILE A 54 17.18 -5.23 13.33
N MET A 55 15.87 -5.05 13.28
CA MET A 55 15.11 -4.55 14.42
C MET A 55 15.21 -5.47 15.64
N THR A 56 15.42 -6.78 15.45
CA THR A 56 15.60 -7.76 16.53
C THR A 56 17.05 -7.88 17.02
N ASP A 57 18.00 -7.14 16.44
CA ASP A 57 19.36 -7.11 16.97
C ASP A 57 19.36 -6.57 18.42
N PRO A 58 20.20 -7.11 19.33
CA PRO A 58 20.18 -6.73 20.75
C PRO A 58 20.36 -5.23 21.03
N GLU A 59 21.06 -4.50 20.15
CA GLU A 59 21.29 -3.06 20.27
C GLU A 59 20.09 -2.19 19.82
N SER A 60 19.17 -2.77 19.03
CA SER A 60 18.08 -2.03 18.37
C SER A 60 17.00 -1.58 19.36
N ALA A 61 16.68 -2.40 20.36
CA ALA A 61 15.75 -2.09 21.44
C ALA A 61 16.45 -2.16 22.80
N ASP A 62 15.78 -1.81 23.90
CA ASP A 62 16.29 -2.06 25.26
C ASP A 62 15.92 -3.47 25.72
N ARG A 63 14.77 -3.97 25.27
CA ARG A 63 14.36 -5.37 25.39
C ARG A 63 13.74 -5.88 24.08
N THR A 64 14.21 -7.02 23.60
CA THR A 64 13.74 -7.64 22.36
C THR A 64 13.16 -9.03 22.67
N TYR A 65 11.90 -9.23 22.30
CA TYR A 65 11.19 -10.49 22.38
C TYR A 65 11.08 -11.12 21.00
N ILE A 66 11.82 -12.21 20.78
CA ILE A 66 11.69 -13.06 19.59
C ILE A 66 10.71 -14.18 19.93
N GLU A 67 9.44 -13.80 20.03
CA GLU A 67 8.33 -14.64 20.49
C GLU A 67 7.19 -14.65 19.47
N PRO A 68 6.29 -15.65 19.48
CA PRO A 68 5.08 -15.65 18.67
C PRO A 68 4.28 -14.35 18.81
N LEU A 69 3.88 -13.78 17.67
CA LEU A 69 3.01 -12.60 17.64
C LEU A 69 1.55 -13.02 17.74
N SER A 70 1.13 -13.42 18.95
CA SER A 70 -0.25 -13.76 19.29
C SER A 70 -0.72 -12.96 20.50
N LEU A 71 -2.04 -12.89 20.69
CA LEU A 71 -2.64 -12.20 21.82
C LEU A 71 -2.11 -12.67 23.18
N GLU A 72 -1.97 -13.99 23.36
CA GLU A 72 -1.47 -14.62 24.60
C GLU A 72 -0.05 -14.17 24.93
N TYR A 73 0.87 -14.25 23.97
CA TYR A 73 2.26 -13.88 24.18
C TYR A 73 2.42 -12.37 24.35
N LEU A 74 1.66 -11.56 23.59
CA LEU A 74 1.69 -10.11 23.75
C LEU A 74 1.13 -9.66 25.09
N GLU A 75 0.06 -10.29 25.59
CA GLU A 75 -0.44 -10.01 26.94
C GLU A 75 0.65 -10.31 27.99
N GLU A 76 1.32 -11.45 27.86
CA GLU A 76 2.37 -11.85 28.79
C GLU A 76 3.59 -10.91 28.76
N ILE A 77 4.00 -10.47 27.56
CA ILE A 77 5.04 -9.45 27.40
C ILE A 77 4.60 -8.14 28.07
N ILE A 78 3.38 -7.67 27.81
CA ILE A 78 2.85 -6.45 28.43
C ILE A 78 2.82 -6.57 29.95
N ARG A 79 2.39 -7.72 30.49
CA ARG A 79 2.37 -8.00 31.94
C ARG A 79 3.76 -7.91 32.54
N ILE A 80 4.73 -8.63 31.99
CA ILE A 80 6.14 -8.62 32.46
C ILE A 80 6.71 -7.20 32.40
N GLU A 81 6.50 -6.50 31.29
CA GLU A 81 7.00 -5.14 31.11
C GLU A 81 6.37 -4.12 32.06
N ARG A 82 5.09 -4.28 32.37
CA ARG A 82 4.39 -3.46 33.37
C ARG A 82 4.91 -3.75 34.78
N GLU A 83 5.14 -5.01 35.13
CA GLU A 83 5.69 -5.40 36.44
C GLU A 83 7.12 -4.88 36.66
N LEU A 84 7.95 -4.88 35.62
CA LEU A 84 9.32 -4.34 35.66
C LEU A 84 9.35 -2.82 35.84
N SER A 85 8.31 -2.10 35.43
CA SER A 85 8.24 -0.63 35.54
C SER A 85 6.83 -0.14 35.86
N PRO A 86 6.34 -0.37 37.09
CA PRO A 86 4.92 -0.12 37.44
C PRO A 86 4.51 1.36 37.31
N SER A 87 5.45 2.29 37.55
CA SER A 87 5.22 3.73 37.49
C SER A 87 5.50 4.35 36.11
N ALA A 88 6.00 3.57 35.14
CA ALA A 88 6.31 4.07 33.81
C ALA A 88 5.03 4.32 33.01
N GLY A 89 4.95 5.43 32.30
CA GLY A 89 3.96 5.57 31.24
C GLY A 89 4.29 4.60 30.10
N PHE A 90 3.35 3.72 29.77
CA PHE A 90 3.56 2.65 28.80
C PHE A 90 2.64 2.84 27.59
N ALA A 91 3.22 2.76 26.39
CA ALA A 91 2.48 2.83 25.15
C ALA A 91 2.82 1.68 24.19
N VAL A 92 1.92 1.41 23.24
CA VAL A 92 2.10 0.49 22.12
C VAL A 92 2.09 1.28 20.81
N LEU A 93 3.07 1.01 19.94
CA LEU A 93 3.16 1.54 18.59
C LEU A 93 2.88 0.42 17.57
N PRO A 94 1.68 0.36 16.96
CA PRO A 94 1.30 -0.73 16.05
C PRO A 94 1.50 -0.39 14.56
N THR A 95 1.88 0.84 14.23
CA THR A 95 1.82 1.37 12.86
C THR A 95 3.06 1.07 12.02
N VAL A 96 4.00 0.26 12.53
CA VAL A 96 5.27 -0.08 11.85
C VAL A 96 5.45 -1.56 11.55
N GLY A 97 4.49 -2.41 11.96
CA GLY A 97 4.55 -3.87 11.81
C GLY A 97 3.51 -4.46 10.84
N GLY A 98 3.09 -3.69 9.84
CA GLY A 98 2.16 -4.18 8.81
C GLY A 98 0.78 -4.53 9.35
N GLN A 99 0.10 -5.48 8.70
CA GLN A 99 -1.24 -5.88 9.09
C GLN A 99 -1.24 -6.68 10.40
N THR A 100 -0.21 -7.51 10.62
CA THR A 100 -0.05 -8.28 11.85
C THR A 100 -0.14 -7.38 13.09
N ALA A 101 0.62 -6.28 13.10
CA ALA A 101 0.63 -5.35 14.23
C ALA A 101 -0.70 -4.61 14.43
N LEU A 102 -1.38 -4.21 13.35
CA LEU A 102 -2.70 -3.55 13.45
C LEU A 102 -3.77 -4.51 13.99
N ASN A 103 -3.82 -5.74 13.47
CA ASN A 103 -4.76 -6.75 13.95
C ASN A 103 -4.55 -7.06 15.43
N LEU A 104 -3.29 -7.27 15.84
CA LEU A 104 -2.95 -7.53 17.25
C LEU A 104 -3.28 -6.33 18.15
N ALA A 105 -3.11 -5.09 17.67
CA ALA A 105 -3.51 -3.91 18.42
C ALA A 105 -5.03 -3.84 18.64
N VAL A 106 -5.80 -4.22 17.62
CA VAL A 106 -7.26 -4.33 17.73
C VAL A 106 -7.65 -5.45 18.70
N GLU A 107 -7.03 -6.63 18.59
CA GLU A 107 -7.28 -7.76 19.51
C GLU A 107 -6.92 -7.41 20.96
N LEU A 108 -5.80 -6.73 21.20
CA LEU A 108 -5.39 -6.24 22.53
C LEU A 108 -6.41 -5.24 23.10
N SER A 109 -6.96 -4.36 22.26
CA SER A 109 -7.98 -3.40 22.67
C SER A 109 -9.31 -4.09 22.96
N ASP A 110 -9.78 -4.93 22.06
CA ASP A 110 -11.09 -5.60 22.16
C ASP A 110 -11.10 -6.65 23.30
N GLY A 111 -9.93 -7.23 23.61
CA GLY A 111 -9.72 -8.08 24.78
C GLY A 111 -9.60 -7.32 26.11
N GLY A 112 -9.64 -5.98 26.11
CA GLY A 112 -9.50 -5.16 27.32
C GLY A 112 -8.10 -5.17 27.94
N ILE A 113 -7.09 -5.69 27.25
CA ILE A 113 -5.73 -5.85 27.77
C ILE A 113 -5.04 -4.48 27.89
N LEU A 114 -5.24 -3.60 26.91
CA LEU A 114 -4.70 -2.24 26.98
C LEU A 114 -5.20 -1.49 28.21
N GLU A 115 -6.50 -1.58 28.53
CA GLU A 115 -7.09 -0.97 29.72
C GLU A 115 -6.62 -1.64 31.01
N LYS A 116 -6.60 -2.98 31.04
CA LYS A 116 -6.16 -3.79 32.19
C LYS A 116 -4.75 -3.42 32.66
N TYR A 117 -3.84 -3.11 31.74
CA TYR A 117 -2.45 -2.78 32.06
C TYR A 117 -2.11 -1.29 31.87
N ASP A 118 -3.11 -0.41 31.71
CA ASP A 118 -2.94 1.04 31.51
C ASP A 118 -1.95 1.38 30.37
N VAL A 119 -2.09 0.70 29.24
CA VAL A 119 -1.23 0.85 28.06
C VAL A 119 -1.93 1.70 27.02
N GLN A 120 -1.28 2.80 26.63
CA GLN A 120 -1.82 3.71 25.64
C GLN A 120 -1.48 3.26 24.21
N LEU A 121 -2.39 3.44 23.26
CA LEU A 121 -2.07 3.25 21.84
C LEU A 121 -1.61 4.58 21.23
N ILE A 122 -0.45 4.58 20.57
CA ILE A 122 0.12 5.77 19.92
C ILE A 122 0.32 5.55 18.41
N GLY A 123 0.47 6.64 17.66
CA GLY A 123 0.58 6.61 16.21
C GLY A 123 -0.79 6.65 15.53
N ALA A 124 -1.57 5.58 15.67
CA ALA A 124 -2.95 5.50 15.22
C ALA A 124 -3.86 4.96 16.33
N ASN A 125 -5.00 5.62 16.54
CA ASN A 125 -6.00 5.14 17.50
C ASN A 125 -6.87 4.01 16.90
N ILE A 126 -7.53 3.24 17.76
CA ILE A 126 -8.35 2.08 17.34
C ILE A 126 -9.50 2.49 16.41
N ALA A 127 -10.11 3.65 16.64
CA ALA A 127 -11.20 4.15 15.80
C ALA A 127 -10.71 4.42 14.37
N ALA A 128 -9.52 5.01 14.20
CA ALA A 128 -8.90 5.27 12.91
C ALA A 128 -8.52 3.96 12.19
N ILE A 129 -7.93 3.00 12.93
CA ILE A 129 -7.59 1.69 12.38
C ILE A 129 -8.86 0.98 11.88
N LYS A 130 -9.89 0.84 12.72
CA LYS A 130 -11.15 0.18 12.35
C LYS A 130 -11.86 0.90 11.21
N LYS A 131 -11.88 2.23 11.21
CA LYS A 131 -12.53 3.04 10.16
C LYS A 131 -11.83 2.91 8.80
N ALA A 132 -10.50 2.76 8.77
CA ALA A 132 -9.76 2.59 7.54
C ALA A 132 -9.83 1.15 6.98
N GLU A 133 -9.73 0.15 7.86
CA GLU A 133 -9.68 -1.26 7.47
C GLU A 133 -11.07 -1.83 7.12
N ASP A 134 -12.14 -1.31 7.74
CA ASP A 134 -13.50 -1.66 7.38
C ASP A 134 -13.97 -0.86 6.15
N ARG A 135 -14.27 -1.57 5.06
CA ARG A 135 -14.66 -0.96 3.77
C ARG A 135 -15.95 -0.15 3.85
N LEU A 136 -16.92 -0.55 4.68
CA LEU A 136 -18.18 0.18 4.82
C LEU A 136 -17.94 1.47 5.59
N PHE A 137 -17.20 1.40 6.71
CA PHE A 137 -16.84 2.60 7.46
C PHE A 137 -15.98 3.55 6.66
N PHE A 138 -15.04 3.03 5.87
CA PHE A 138 -14.23 3.83 4.95
C PHE A 138 -15.10 4.52 3.90
N LYS A 139 -16.00 3.78 3.25
CA LYS A 139 -16.93 4.33 2.25
C LYS A 139 -17.79 5.45 2.84
N ASP A 140 -18.40 5.21 3.99
CA ASP A 140 -19.25 6.20 4.67
C ASP A 140 -18.44 7.45 5.05
N ALA A 141 -17.21 7.26 5.51
CA ALA A 141 -16.27 8.33 5.78
C ALA A 141 -15.95 9.16 4.53
N MET A 142 -15.66 8.52 3.38
CA MET A 142 -15.37 9.22 2.12
C MET A 142 -16.59 10.03 1.64
N GLN A 143 -17.78 9.42 1.69
CA GLN A 143 -19.02 10.09 1.30
C GLN A 143 -19.34 11.29 2.17
N LYS A 144 -19.09 11.20 3.49
CA LYS A 144 -19.28 12.29 4.44
C LYS A 144 -18.43 13.52 4.10
N ILE A 145 -17.21 13.33 3.59
CA ILE A 145 -16.34 14.43 3.14
C ILE A 145 -16.49 14.78 1.66
N GLY A 146 -17.49 14.22 0.98
CA GLY A 146 -17.81 14.53 -0.42
C GLY A 146 -16.82 13.95 -1.43
N LEU A 147 -16.03 12.94 -1.06
CA LEU A 147 -15.13 12.24 -1.97
C LEU A 147 -15.85 11.06 -2.63
N ASP A 148 -15.56 10.87 -3.91
CA ASP A 148 -16.13 9.77 -4.69
C ASP A 148 -15.36 8.47 -4.43
N VAL A 149 -16.08 7.36 -4.45
CA VAL A 149 -15.56 5.99 -4.31
C VAL A 149 -16.24 5.12 -5.36
N PRO A 150 -15.68 3.95 -5.74
CA PRO A 150 -16.39 3.03 -6.62
C PRO A 150 -17.80 2.76 -6.12
N LYS A 151 -18.80 2.94 -6.98
CA LYS A 151 -20.20 2.76 -6.59
C LYS A 151 -20.42 1.31 -6.17
N SER A 152 -20.85 1.09 -4.94
CA SER A 152 -21.14 -0.26 -4.44
C SER A 152 -22.47 -0.37 -3.71
N ALA A 153 -23.04 -1.57 -3.68
CA ALA A 153 -24.23 -1.90 -2.92
C ALA A 153 -24.14 -3.33 -2.38
N LEU A 154 -24.54 -3.52 -1.12
CA LEU A 154 -24.82 -4.85 -0.59
C LEU A 154 -26.13 -5.34 -1.18
N VAL A 155 -26.13 -6.58 -1.64
CA VAL A 155 -27.30 -7.26 -2.18
C VAL A 155 -27.39 -8.65 -1.58
N ASN A 156 -28.62 -9.10 -1.36
CA ASN A 156 -28.92 -10.42 -0.79
C ASN A 156 -29.73 -11.30 -1.76
N ASN A 157 -29.95 -10.84 -2.99
CA ASN A 157 -30.65 -11.59 -4.02
C ASN A 157 -30.20 -11.16 -5.42
N LEU A 158 -30.45 -12.02 -6.41
CA LEU A 158 -30.06 -11.78 -7.80
C LEU A 158 -30.74 -10.57 -8.42
N LYS A 159 -32.01 -10.31 -8.07
CA LYS A 159 -32.80 -9.23 -8.68
C LYS A 159 -32.19 -7.88 -8.34
N ASP A 160 -31.90 -7.63 -7.06
CA ASP A 160 -31.32 -6.37 -6.61
C ASP A 160 -29.92 -6.18 -7.18
N GLY A 161 -29.13 -7.26 -7.29
CA GLY A 161 -27.83 -7.21 -7.93
C GLY A 161 -27.87 -6.86 -9.41
N MET A 162 -28.82 -7.44 -10.14
CA MET A 162 -29.07 -7.13 -11.56
C MET A 162 -29.57 -5.70 -11.77
N GLU A 163 -30.43 -5.20 -10.87
CA GLU A 163 -30.90 -3.82 -10.90
C GLU A 163 -29.75 -2.84 -10.66
N PHE A 164 -28.93 -3.10 -9.65
CA PHE A 164 -27.78 -2.25 -9.32
C PHE A 164 -26.76 -2.23 -10.46
N ALA A 165 -26.34 -3.41 -10.95
CA ALA A 165 -25.40 -3.50 -12.08
C ALA A 165 -25.95 -2.84 -13.36
N GLY A 166 -27.26 -2.93 -13.60
CA GLY A 166 -27.92 -2.22 -14.72
C GLY A 166 -27.82 -0.70 -14.63
N LYS A 167 -27.69 -0.13 -13.42
CA LYS A 167 -27.51 1.32 -13.20
C LYS A 167 -26.06 1.76 -13.36
N ILE A 168 -25.09 0.94 -12.92
CA ILE A 168 -23.66 1.31 -12.91
C ILE A 168 -22.91 0.87 -14.18
N GLY A 169 -23.43 -0.11 -14.92
CA GLY A 169 -22.79 -0.67 -16.10
C GLY A 169 -21.79 -1.78 -15.77
N PHE A 170 -21.26 -2.43 -16.81
CA PHE A 170 -20.28 -3.52 -16.71
C PHE A 170 -18.88 -3.05 -17.17
N PRO A 171 -17.80 -3.69 -16.69
CA PRO A 171 -17.79 -4.80 -15.72
C PRO A 171 -18.11 -4.37 -14.29
N VAL A 172 -18.59 -5.31 -13.48
CA VAL A 172 -18.79 -5.14 -12.03
C VAL A 172 -18.00 -6.20 -11.26
N ILE A 173 -17.59 -5.84 -10.05
CA ILE A 173 -16.90 -6.73 -9.11
C ILE A 173 -17.93 -7.23 -8.10
N ILE A 174 -17.95 -8.55 -7.87
CA ILE A 174 -18.80 -9.20 -6.88
C ILE A 174 -17.91 -9.76 -5.78
N ARG A 175 -18.19 -9.40 -4.53
CA ARG A 175 -17.49 -9.90 -3.35
C ARG A 175 -18.49 -10.41 -2.31
N PRO A 176 -18.52 -11.71 -2.01
CA PRO A 176 -19.37 -12.24 -0.96
C PRO A 176 -18.98 -11.69 0.41
N SER A 177 -19.98 -11.45 1.27
CA SER A 177 -19.75 -11.04 2.64
C SER A 177 -19.17 -12.22 3.45
N PHE A 178 -18.25 -11.92 4.38
CA PHE A 178 -17.63 -12.89 5.29
C PHE A 178 -16.92 -14.08 4.63
N THR A 179 -16.41 -13.92 3.40
CA THR A 179 -15.52 -14.92 2.76
C THR A 179 -14.07 -14.43 2.72
N LEU A 180 -13.12 -15.35 2.82
CA LEU A 180 -11.69 -15.06 2.78
C LEU A 180 -11.14 -15.22 1.35
N GLY A 181 -10.14 -14.40 1.00
CA GLY A 181 -9.37 -14.53 -0.25
C GLY A 181 -10.18 -14.39 -1.54
N GLY A 182 -11.33 -13.70 -1.50
CA GLY A 182 -12.20 -13.51 -2.68
C GLY A 182 -12.99 -14.76 -3.07
N SER A 183 -13.09 -15.76 -2.19
CA SER A 183 -13.83 -17.00 -2.43
C SER A 183 -15.32 -16.72 -2.68
N GLY A 184 -15.86 -17.31 -3.75
CA GLY A 184 -17.23 -17.06 -4.23
C GLY A 184 -17.42 -15.75 -5.02
N GLY A 185 -16.42 -14.87 -5.05
CA GLY A 185 -16.45 -13.61 -5.80
C GLY A 185 -15.99 -13.73 -7.25
N GLY A 186 -15.94 -12.59 -7.94
CA GLY A 186 -15.45 -12.51 -9.32
C GLY A 186 -15.76 -11.19 -10.00
N ILE A 187 -15.39 -11.10 -11.28
CA ILE A 187 -15.74 -9.98 -12.15
C ILE A 187 -16.78 -10.49 -13.14
N ALA A 188 -17.86 -9.73 -13.32
CA ALA A 188 -18.84 -9.98 -14.36
C ALA A 188 -18.72 -8.91 -15.44
N TYR A 189 -18.49 -9.32 -16.68
CA TYR A 189 -18.39 -8.44 -17.85
C TYR A 189 -19.73 -8.23 -18.56
N ASN A 190 -20.73 -9.04 -18.23
CA ASN A 190 -22.07 -9.01 -18.82
C ASN A 190 -23.11 -9.54 -17.81
N ARG A 191 -24.39 -9.50 -18.21
CA ARG A 191 -25.52 -9.93 -17.37
C ARG A 191 -25.47 -11.42 -17.06
N GLU A 192 -25.08 -12.24 -18.01
CA GLU A 192 -25.05 -13.69 -17.88
C GLU A 192 -24.01 -14.10 -16.83
N GLU A 193 -22.80 -13.56 -16.93
CA GLU A 193 -21.74 -13.76 -15.94
C GLU A 193 -22.15 -13.20 -14.57
N LEU A 194 -22.85 -12.07 -14.52
CA LEU A 194 -23.33 -11.52 -13.24
C LEU A 194 -24.25 -12.48 -12.51
N LEU A 195 -25.22 -13.08 -13.21
CA LEU A 195 -26.12 -14.05 -12.60
C LEU A 195 -25.34 -15.25 -12.03
N GLU A 196 -24.36 -15.76 -12.77
CA GLU A 196 -23.56 -16.90 -12.32
C GLU A 196 -22.69 -16.54 -11.12
N VAL A 197 -21.90 -15.47 -11.22
CA VAL A 197 -20.95 -15.06 -10.19
C VAL A 197 -21.69 -14.62 -8.93
N LEU A 198 -22.79 -13.89 -9.06
CA LEU A 198 -23.57 -13.42 -7.92
C LEU A 198 -24.32 -14.57 -7.24
N ALA A 199 -24.91 -15.51 -7.99
CA ALA A 199 -25.56 -16.68 -7.39
C ALA A 199 -24.55 -17.48 -6.56
N ARG A 200 -23.39 -17.76 -7.15
CA ARG A 200 -22.28 -18.42 -6.45
C ARG A 200 -21.85 -17.62 -5.23
N GLY A 201 -21.73 -16.30 -5.36
CA GLY A 201 -21.31 -15.43 -4.26
C GLY A 201 -22.28 -15.44 -3.09
N LEU A 202 -23.58 -15.35 -3.35
CA LEU A 202 -24.62 -15.39 -2.33
C LEU A 202 -24.69 -16.75 -1.62
N ASP A 203 -24.50 -17.86 -2.34
CA ASP A 203 -24.46 -19.21 -1.74
C ASP A 203 -23.20 -19.43 -0.89
N PHE A 204 -22.07 -18.84 -1.29
CA PHE A 204 -20.81 -18.94 -0.54
C PHE A 204 -20.78 -18.06 0.71
N SER A 205 -21.52 -16.95 0.72
CA SER A 205 -21.60 -16.06 1.88
C SER A 205 -22.36 -16.75 3.02
N PRO A 206 -21.77 -16.88 4.23
CA PRO A 206 -22.46 -17.42 5.41
C PRO A 206 -23.74 -16.66 5.80
N VAL A 207 -23.84 -15.39 5.40
CA VAL A 207 -24.98 -14.49 5.67
C VAL A 207 -25.84 -14.23 4.43
N HIS A 208 -25.63 -14.97 3.33
CA HIS A 208 -26.33 -14.81 2.06
C HIS A 208 -26.34 -13.36 1.52
N GLU A 209 -25.17 -12.71 1.51
CA GLU A 209 -25.00 -11.33 1.08
C GLU A 209 -23.73 -11.19 0.25
N ALA A 210 -23.77 -10.32 -0.76
CA ALA A 210 -22.61 -9.97 -1.56
C ALA A 210 -22.60 -8.46 -1.86
N LEU A 211 -21.41 -7.88 -1.84
CA LEU A 211 -21.15 -6.53 -2.32
C LEU A 211 -20.94 -6.56 -3.84
N ILE A 212 -21.77 -5.84 -4.58
CA ILE A 212 -21.52 -5.52 -5.99
C ILE A 212 -20.91 -4.12 -6.06
N GLU A 213 -19.86 -3.96 -6.85
CA GLU A 213 -19.12 -2.72 -6.98
C GLU A 213 -18.76 -2.40 -8.44
N GLU A 214 -18.77 -1.11 -8.78
CA GLU A 214 -18.26 -0.55 -10.02
C GLU A 214 -16.82 -0.98 -10.26
N SER A 215 -16.54 -1.54 -11.45
CA SER A 215 -15.17 -1.82 -11.84
C SER A 215 -14.49 -0.54 -12.34
N VAL A 216 -13.36 -0.23 -11.74
CA VAL A 216 -12.42 0.80 -12.24
C VAL A 216 -11.24 0.17 -13.00
N LEU A 217 -11.41 -1.04 -13.52
CA LEU A 217 -10.36 -1.75 -14.26
C LEU A 217 -9.90 -0.94 -15.48
N GLY A 218 -8.59 -0.83 -15.64
CA GLY A 218 -7.97 -0.03 -16.71
C GLY A 218 -7.89 1.47 -16.44
N TRP A 219 -8.40 1.98 -15.31
CA TRP A 219 -8.16 3.36 -14.89
C TRP A 219 -6.70 3.54 -14.47
N LYS A 220 -6.22 4.79 -14.48
CA LYS A 220 -4.91 5.13 -13.92
C LYS A 220 -4.96 4.92 -12.40
N GLU A 221 -3.91 4.39 -11.82
CA GLU A 221 -3.81 4.14 -10.38
C GLU A 221 -2.68 4.99 -9.78
N TYR A 222 -3.02 5.71 -8.71
CA TYR A 222 -2.10 6.62 -8.02
C TYR A 222 -2.07 6.34 -6.52
N GLU A 223 -0.93 6.61 -5.91
CA GLU A 223 -0.75 6.52 -4.46
C GLU A 223 -0.12 7.81 -3.95
N LEU A 224 -0.65 8.36 -2.86
CA LEU A 224 -0.02 9.45 -2.13
C LEU A 224 0.41 8.98 -0.74
N GLU A 225 1.70 9.16 -0.44
CA GLU A 225 2.22 9.00 0.92
C GLU A 225 2.03 10.32 1.66
N VAL A 226 1.15 10.32 2.66
CA VAL A 226 0.82 11.51 3.46
C VAL A 226 1.30 11.36 4.88
N MET A 227 1.57 12.48 5.53
CA MET A 227 1.93 12.54 6.95
C MET A 227 1.20 13.68 7.65
N ARG A 228 0.69 13.41 8.86
CA ARG A 228 -0.05 14.36 9.69
C ARG A 228 0.48 14.39 11.13
N ASP A 229 0.47 15.58 11.73
CA ASP A 229 0.83 15.80 13.13
C ASP A 229 -0.30 16.40 13.99
N LEU A 230 -0.06 16.54 15.30
CA LEU A 230 -1.02 17.07 16.28
C LEU A 230 -1.38 18.56 16.08
N LYS A 231 -0.59 19.32 15.32
CA LYS A 231 -0.93 20.71 14.94
C LYS A 231 -1.77 20.75 13.66
N ASP A 232 -2.21 19.60 13.16
CA ASP A 232 -2.92 19.43 11.90
C ASP A 232 -2.11 19.89 10.68
N ASN A 233 -0.77 19.90 10.78
CA ASN A 233 0.07 20.01 9.60
C ASN A 233 -0.06 18.72 8.80
N VAL A 234 -0.29 18.84 7.49
CA VAL A 234 -0.36 17.70 6.57
C VAL A 234 0.53 17.96 5.37
N ILE A 235 1.38 16.99 5.04
CA ILE A 235 2.29 17.05 3.89
C ILE A 235 2.17 15.79 3.04
N VAL A 236 2.30 15.94 1.72
CA VAL A 236 2.50 14.83 0.79
C VAL A 236 4.00 14.58 0.63
N ILE A 237 4.46 13.42 1.06
CA ILE A 237 5.86 13.03 0.98
C ILE A 237 6.23 12.58 -0.43
N CYS A 238 5.35 11.81 -1.07
CA CYS A 238 5.61 11.24 -2.38
C CYS A 238 4.30 10.98 -3.12
N SER A 239 4.31 11.23 -4.42
CA SER A 239 3.27 10.79 -5.34
C SER A 239 3.80 9.66 -6.22
N ILE A 240 3.02 8.60 -6.33
CA ILE A 240 3.37 7.40 -7.10
C ILE A 240 2.30 7.22 -8.18
N GLU A 241 2.75 7.01 -9.42
CA GLU A 241 1.88 6.63 -10.53
C GLU A 241 2.19 5.18 -10.93
N ASN A 242 1.16 4.37 -11.04
CA ASN A 242 1.29 2.99 -11.47
C ASN A 242 1.39 2.93 -13.00
N PHE A 243 2.39 2.21 -13.51
CA PHE A 243 2.55 1.92 -14.93
C PHE A 243 1.51 0.89 -15.38
N ASP A 244 1.30 -0.15 -14.58
CA ASP A 244 0.19 -1.08 -14.78
C ASP A 244 -1.10 -0.44 -14.25
N PRO A 245 -2.21 -0.42 -15.01
CA PRO A 245 -3.44 0.25 -14.60
C PRO A 245 -4.22 -0.56 -13.55
N MET A 246 -5.24 0.09 -12.95
CA MET A 246 -6.15 -0.51 -11.98
C MET A 246 -6.60 -1.92 -12.43
N GLY A 247 -6.48 -2.87 -11.50
CA GLY A 247 -6.73 -4.29 -11.75
C GLY A 247 -5.50 -5.15 -11.49
N VAL A 248 -4.30 -4.56 -11.52
CA VAL A 248 -3.07 -5.15 -10.98
C VAL A 248 -2.78 -4.49 -9.63
N HIS A 249 -2.60 -5.27 -8.57
CA HIS A 249 -2.27 -4.74 -7.25
C HIS A 249 -0.98 -3.89 -7.32
N THR A 250 -0.93 -2.74 -6.66
CA THR A 250 0.25 -1.84 -6.64
C THR A 250 1.57 -2.55 -6.30
N GLY A 251 1.50 -3.62 -5.49
CA GLY A 251 2.61 -4.50 -5.16
C GLY A 251 3.15 -5.33 -6.32
N ASP A 252 2.28 -5.72 -7.25
CA ASP A 252 2.61 -6.43 -8.49
C ASP A 252 2.68 -5.50 -9.72
N SER A 253 2.38 -4.21 -9.56
CA SER A 253 2.53 -3.20 -10.61
C SER A 253 3.97 -2.70 -10.69
N ILE A 254 4.41 -2.36 -11.91
CA ILE A 254 5.49 -1.40 -12.09
C ILE A 254 4.97 -0.04 -11.63
N THR A 255 5.74 0.71 -10.85
CA THR A 255 5.32 2.04 -10.36
C THR A 255 6.45 3.05 -10.51
N VAL A 256 6.08 4.33 -10.61
CA VAL A 256 7.03 5.44 -10.78
C VAL A 256 6.76 6.56 -9.78
N ALA A 257 7.83 7.23 -9.36
CA ALA A 257 7.74 8.46 -8.58
C ALA A 257 8.61 9.56 -9.22
N PRO A 258 8.13 10.82 -9.33
CA PRO A 258 6.78 11.28 -8.95
C PRO A 258 5.71 10.82 -9.96
N ALA A 259 4.44 11.22 -9.75
CA ALA A 259 3.40 11.13 -10.78
C ALA A 259 3.81 11.91 -12.06
N GLN A 260 3.43 11.40 -13.24
CA GLN A 260 3.88 11.88 -14.55
C GLN A 260 2.74 12.48 -15.40
N THR A 261 1.53 11.90 -15.33
CA THR A 261 0.45 12.18 -16.30
C THR A 261 -0.74 12.93 -15.72
N LEU A 262 -0.58 13.55 -14.54
CA LEU A 262 -1.55 14.48 -13.97
C LEU A 262 -1.17 15.91 -14.34
N THR A 263 -2.15 16.71 -14.73
CA THR A 263 -2.01 18.16 -14.69
C THR A 263 -1.90 18.63 -13.24
N ASP A 264 -1.31 19.80 -13.01
CA ASP A 264 -1.23 20.37 -11.65
C ASP A 264 -2.62 20.48 -11.01
N ARG A 265 -3.67 20.84 -11.76
CA ARG A 265 -5.04 20.91 -11.24
C ARG A 265 -5.55 19.55 -10.74
N GLU A 266 -5.31 18.48 -11.48
CA GLU A 266 -5.69 17.13 -11.07
C GLU A 266 -4.86 16.67 -9.87
N TYR A 267 -3.56 17.01 -9.84
CA TYR A 267 -2.69 16.70 -8.71
C TYR A 267 -3.13 17.43 -7.43
N GLN A 268 -3.42 18.73 -7.50
CA GLN A 268 -3.90 19.49 -6.35
C GLN A 268 -5.25 18.95 -5.85
N ALA A 269 -6.17 18.57 -6.74
CA ALA A 269 -7.42 17.93 -6.34
C ALA A 269 -7.20 16.60 -5.61
N MET A 270 -6.25 15.78 -6.08
CA MET A 270 -5.85 14.53 -5.42
C MET A 270 -5.16 14.78 -4.07
N ARG A 271 -4.30 15.79 -4.00
CA ARG A 271 -3.62 16.22 -2.78
C ARG A 271 -4.62 16.70 -1.73
N ASP A 272 -5.58 17.55 -2.10
CA ASP A 272 -6.63 18.04 -1.21
C ASP A 272 -7.53 16.89 -0.72
N ALA A 273 -7.87 15.96 -1.62
CA ALA A 273 -8.60 14.75 -1.24
C ALA A 273 -7.79 13.92 -0.23
N ALA A 274 -6.51 13.67 -0.45
CA ALA A 274 -5.67 12.90 0.47
C ALA A 274 -5.58 13.55 1.87
N ILE A 275 -5.48 14.89 1.92
CA ILE A 275 -5.51 15.66 3.17
C ILE A 275 -6.86 15.51 3.88
N ALA A 276 -7.98 15.54 3.15
CA ALA A 276 -9.31 15.34 3.72
C ALA A 276 -9.50 13.90 4.23
N VAL A 277 -8.99 12.90 3.50
CA VAL A 277 -9.03 11.48 3.87
C VAL A 277 -8.30 11.22 5.19
N ILE A 278 -7.04 11.66 5.33
CA ILE A 278 -6.27 11.41 6.55
C ILE A 278 -6.91 12.08 7.79
N ARG A 279 -7.53 13.25 7.60
CA ARG A 279 -8.28 13.96 8.65
C ARG A 279 -9.56 13.23 9.06
N GLU A 280 -10.39 12.82 8.10
CA GLU A 280 -11.66 12.14 8.40
C GLU A 280 -11.44 10.75 9.00
N ILE A 281 -10.44 10.01 8.52
CA ILE A 281 -10.11 8.73 9.13
C ILE A 281 -9.64 8.91 10.57
N GLY A 282 -8.97 10.03 10.86
CA GLY A 282 -8.55 10.39 12.21
C GLY A 282 -7.15 9.89 12.56
N VAL A 283 -6.27 9.75 11.57
CA VAL A 283 -4.84 9.56 11.83
C VAL A 283 -4.24 10.92 12.17
N GLU A 284 -3.89 11.13 13.44
CA GLU A 284 -3.42 12.43 13.95
C GLU A 284 -1.90 12.51 14.09
N THR A 285 -1.21 11.36 14.20
CA THR A 285 0.23 11.33 14.48
C THR A 285 0.94 10.23 13.69
N GLY A 286 1.21 10.47 12.41
CA GLY A 286 1.92 9.46 11.62
C GLY A 286 1.75 9.61 10.13
N GLY A 287 2.24 8.60 9.42
CA GLY A 287 2.11 8.45 7.97
C GLY A 287 0.94 7.54 7.58
N SER A 288 0.42 7.74 6.38
CA SER A 288 -0.56 6.84 5.75
C SER A 288 -0.38 6.84 4.24
N ASN A 289 -0.71 5.72 3.60
CA ASN A 289 -0.78 5.60 2.14
C ASN A 289 -2.24 5.71 1.70
N ILE A 290 -2.54 6.54 0.71
CA ILE A 290 -3.89 6.70 0.16
C ILE A 290 -3.87 6.42 -1.34
N GLN A 291 -4.78 5.58 -1.81
CA GLN A 291 -4.84 5.13 -3.20
C GLN A 291 -6.03 5.73 -3.94
N PHE A 292 -5.81 6.05 -5.22
CA PHE A 292 -6.79 6.69 -6.09
C PHE A 292 -6.85 6.02 -7.45
N GLY A 293 -8.07 5.88 -7.98
CA GLY A 293 -8.31 5.56 -9.39
C GLY A 293 -8.70 6.82 -10.15
N VAL A 294 -8.08 7.07 -11.31
CA VAL A 294 -8.41 8.23 -12.17
C VAL A 294 -8.79 7.74 -13.57
N ASN A 295 -9.99 8.09 -14.00
CA ASN A 295 -10.46 7.77 -15.35
C ASN A 295 -9.65 8.59 -16.38
N PRO A 296 -8.91 7.93 -17.29
CA PRO A 296 -8.03 8.63 -18.24
C PRO A 296 -8.79 9.45 -19.30
N VAL A 297 -10.10 9.23 -19.46
CA VAL A 297 -10.93 9.93 -20.46
C VAL A 297 -11.65 11.13 -19.84
N THR A 298 -12.19 10.97 -18.62
CA THR A 298 -13.04 11.98 -17.99
C THR A 298 -12.36 12.78 -16.87
N GLY A 299 -11.23 12.30 -16.37
CA GLY A 299 -10.57 12.86 -15.18
C GLY A 299 -11.31 12.57 -13.87
N ARG A 300 -12.38 11.76 -13.89
CA ARG A 300 -13.09 11.35 -12.66
C ARG A 300 -12.10 10.60 -11.75
N MET A 301 -11.94 11.10 -10.53
CA MET A 301 -11.11 10.50 -9.49
C MET A 301 -11.99 9.82 -8.45
N VAL A 302 -11.62 8.62 -8.03
CA VAL A 302 -12.22 7.91 -6.91
C VAL A 302 -11.14 7.51 -5.90
N VAL A 303 -11.49 7.52 -4.61
CA VAL A 303 -10.63 6.98 -3.54
C VAL A 303 -10.84 5.47 -3.47
N ILE A 304 -9.74 4.71 -3.43
CA ILE A 304 -9.78 3.24 -3.43
C ILE A 304 -9.70 2.71 -2.00
N GLU A 305 -8.66 3.11 -1.27
CA GLU A 305 -8.43 2.72 0.13
C GLU A 305 -7.44 3.68 0.80
N MET A 306 -7.30 3.58 2.11
CA MET A 306 -6.16 4.12 2.83
C MET A 306 -5.60 3.10 3.82
N ASN A 307 -4.28 3.12 4.00
CA ASN A 307 -3.57 2.27 4.95
C ASN A 307 -3.08 3.15 6.11
N PRO A 308 -3.63 3.03 7.34
CA PRO A 308 -3.35 3.92 8.48
C PRO A 308 -2.03 3.58 9.19
N ARG A 309 -0.99 3.25 8.41
CA ARG A 309 0.31 2.76 8.87
C ARG A 309 1.37 2.99 7.82
N VAL A 310 2.62 2.69 8.16
CA VAL A 310 3.65 2.51 7.13
C VAL A 310 3.31 1.31 6.23
N SER A 311 3.81 1.36 5.01
CA SER A 311 3.56 0.38 3.96
C SER A 311 4.83 0.11 3.14
N ARG A 312 4.78 -0.89 2.26
CA ARG A 312 5.76 -1.06 1.17
C ARG A 312 5.94 0.24 0.38
N SER A 313 4.85 0.91 0.02
CA SER A 313 4.87 2.18 -0.70
C SER A 313 5.54 3.30 0.11
N SER A 314 5.39 3.32 1.43
CA SER A 314 6.09 4.28 2.30
C SER A 314 7.59 4.01 2.37
N ALA A 315 8.02 2.74 2.32
CA ALA A 315 9.44 2.38 2.26
C ALA A 315 10.04 2.78 0.91
N LEU A 316 9.33 2.51 -0.18
CA LEU A 316 9.67 2.97 -1.53
C LEU A 316 9.77 4.50 -1.58
N ALA A 317 8.76 5.22 -1.08
CA ALA A 317 8.75 6.68 -1.03
C ALA A 317 9.88 7.26 -0.18
N SER A 318 10.19 6.63 0.96
CA SER A 318 11.33 7.05 1.79
C SER A 318 12.65 6.91 1.03
N LYS A 319 12.80 5.86 0.22
CA LYS A 319 14.00 5.64 -0.61
C LYS A 319 14.02 6.55 -1.84
N ALA A 320 12.85 6.83 -2.42
CA ALA A 320 12.70 7.70 -3.57
C ALA A 320 13.00 9.16 -3.23
N THR A 321 12.58 9.62 -2.06
CA THR A 321 12.66 11.05 -1.66
C THR A 321 13.82 11.34 -0.72
N GLY A 322 14.33 10.31 -0.04
CA GLY A 322 15.24 10.47 1.09
C GLY A 322 14.56 10.93 2.38
N PHE A 323 13.23 11.11 2.39
CA PHE A 323 12.46 11.49 3.58
C PHE A 323 12.18 10.24 4.44
N PRO A 324 12.68 10.14 5.69
CA PRO A 324 12.58 8.89 6.47
C PRO A 324 11.21 8.78 7.17
N ILE A 325 10.18 8.33 6.43
CA ILE A 325 8.78 8.31 6.89
C ILE A 325 8.61 7.60 8.24
N ALA A 326 9.10 6.37 8.38
CA ALA A 326 8.94 5.60 9.62
C ALA A 326 9.60 6.26 10.85
N LYS A 327 10.79 6.87 10.65
CA LYS A 327 11.50 7.61 11.70
C LYS A 327 10.69 8.81 12.18
N ILE A 328 10.15 9.58 11.23
CA ILE A 328 9.40 10.80 11.53
C ILE A 328 8.04 10.42 12.15
N ALA A 329 7.34 9.43 11.60
CA ALA A 329 6.09 8.92 12.15
C ALA A 329 6.25 8.46 13.62
N ALA A 330 7.35 7.78 13.96
CA ALA A 330 7.64 7.40 15.34
C ALA A 330 7.83 8.61 16.27
N LYS A 331 8.46 9.69 15.80
CA LYS A 331 8.57 10.95 16.57
C LYS A 331 7.22 11.66 16.72
N LEU A 332 6.41 11.69 15.67
CA LEU A 332 5.06 12.26 15.73
C LEU A 332 4.17 11.53 16.74
N ALA A 333 4.28 10.18 16.79
CA ALA A 333 3.53 9.36 17.74
C ALA A 333 3.82 9.70 19.22
N VAL A 334 4.98 10.31 19.51
CA VAL A 334 5.36 10.76 20.86
C VAL A 334 5.26 12.28 21.04
N GLY A 335 4.47 12.96 20.20
CA GLY A 335 4.04 14.34 20.42
C GLY A 335 4.83 15.42 19.67
N TYR A 336 5.86 15.06 18.90
CA TYR A 336 6.53 16.01 18.03
C TYR A 336 5.59 16.51 16.94
N THR A 337 5.86 17.71 16.45
CA THR A 337 5.24 18.25 15.24
C THR A 337 6.27 18.37 14.10
N LEU A 338 5.81 18.37 12.85
CA LEU A 338 6.65 18.32 11.66
C LEU A 338 7.63 19.51 11.58
N ASP A 339 7.25 20.66 12.10
CA ASP A 339 8.07 21.88 12.21
C ASP A 339 9.21 21.76 13.24
N GLU A 340 9.08 20.85 14.21
CA GLU A 340 10.07 20.63 15.29
C GLU A 340 11.13 19.59 14.89
N ILE A 341 10.84 18.74 13.91
CA ILE A 341 11.75 17.69 13.44
C ILE A 341 12.62 18.25 12.32
N ARG A 342 13.94 18.12 12.44
CA ARG A 342 14.90 18.54 11.40
C ARG A 342 14.95 17.51 10.26
N ASN A 343 15.05 17.98 9.01
CA ASN A 343 15.27 17.12 7.85
C ASN A 343 16.68 16.49 7.91
N ASP A 344 16.73 15.16 7.87
CA ASP A 344 17.95 14.35 7.97
C ASP A 344 18.97 14.62 6.86
N ILE A 345 18.54 14.93 5.64
CA ILE A 345 19.45 15.07 4.49
C ILE A 345 20.00 16.49 4.40
N THR A 346 19.11 17.49 4.39
CA THR A 346 19.55 18.88 4.24
C THR A 346 20.16 19.42 5.52
N GLN A 347 19.75 18.88 6.69
CA GLN A 347 20.11 19.38 8.01
C GLN A 347 19.88 20.89 8.15
N LYS A 348 19.05 21.53 7.34
CA LYS A 348 18.83 22.99 7.38
C LYS A 348 17.36 23.38 7.32
N THR A 349 16.51 22.44 6.94
CA THR A 349 15.07 22.63 6.84
C THR A 349 14.35 21.76 7.88
N PRO A 350 13.13 22.12 8.29
CA PRO A 350 12.28 21.22 9.05
C PRO A 350 11.81 20.04 8.18
N ALA A 351 11.16 19.06 8.80
CA ALA A 351 10.47 17.95 8.14
C ALA A 351 9.08 18.38 7.60
N CYS A 352 8.59 19.56 7.99
CA CYS A 352 7.36 20.16 7.47
C CYS A 352 7.54 20.75 6.05
N PHE A 353 7.79 19.89 5.06
CA PHE A 353 7.87 20.26 3.64
C PHE A 353 7.48 19.08 2.75
N GLU A 354 7.11 19.36 1.51
CA GLU A 354 6.88 18.33 0.49
C GLU A 354 8.15 18.16 -0.36
N PRO A 355 8.76 16.95 -0.41
CA PRO A 355 9.92 16.69 -1.25
C PRO A 355 9.67 16.97 -2.74
N THR A 356 10.67 17.53 -3.43
CA THR A 356 10.67 17.68 -4.88
C THR A 356 11.84 16.88 -5.45
N LEU A 357 11.56 16.07 -6.48
CA LEU A 357 12.56 15.18 -7.10
C LEU A 357 12.97 15.75 -8.45
N ASP A 358 14.28 15.80 -8.71
CA ASP A 358 14.85 16.17 -10.02
C ASP A 358 15.28 14.93 -10.82
N TYR A 359 14.69 13.79 -10.50
CA TYR A 359 14.89 12.48 -11.11
C TYR A 359 13.59 11.68 -11.09
N VAL A 360 13.58 10.58 -11.82
CA VAL A 360 12.50 9.59 -11.84
C VAL A 360 12.97 8.33 -11.12
N VAL A 361 12.10 7.81 -10.27
CA VAL A 361 12.26 6.52 -9.61
C VAL A 361 11.32 5.52 -10.26
N VAL A 362 11.81 4.31 -10.56
CA VAL A 362 11.00 3.20 -11.08
C VAL A 362 11.17 2.01 -10.16
N LYS A 363 10.06 1.45 -9.71
CA LYS A 363 9.98 0.17 -9.01
C LYS A 363 9.46 -0.90 -9.97
N ILE A 364 10.08 -2.08 -9.95
CA ILE A 364 9.57 -3.27 -10.64
C ILE A 364 9.48 -4.43 -9.63
N PRO A 365 8.32 -5.11 -9.51
CA PRO A 365 8.20 -6.29 -8.66
C PRO A 365 9.03 -7.47 -9.19
N LYS A 366 9.33 -8.39 -8.29
CA LYS A 366 10.04 -9.64 -8.55
C LYS A 366 9.13 -10.81 -8.23
N TRP A 367 9.04 -11.77 -9.16
CA TRP A 367 8.28 -13.00 -8.99
C TRP A 367 9.19 -14.23 -9.04
N GLN A 368 8.69 -15.35 -8.51
CA GLN A 368 9.36 -16.66 -8.50
C GLN A 368 8.41 -17.80 -8.92
N PHE A 369 7.57 -17.57 -9.95
CA PHE A 369 6.62 -18.58 -10.43
C PHE A 369 7.26 -19.89 -10.89
N GLU A 370 8.54 -19.87 -11.28
CA GLU A 370 9.31 -21.06 -11.60
C GLU A 370 9.40 -22.07 -10.43
N LYS A 371 9.20 -21.62 -9.19
CA LYS A 371 9.15 -22.47 -8.00
C LYS A 371 7.77 -23.10 -7.75
N PHE A 372 6.73 -22.63 -8.44
CA PHE A 372 5.34 -23.03 -8.21
C PHE A 372 4.66 -23.50 -9.51
N PRO A 373 5.10 -24.64 -10.08
CA PRO A 373 4.49 -25.17 -11.31
C PRO A 373 3.00 -25.48 -11.06
N GLY A 374 2.13 -24.91 -11.90
CA GLY A 374 0.68 -25.02 -11.77
C GLY A 374 0.00 -23.82 -11.09
N ALA A 375 0.75 -22.90 -10.50
CA ALA A 375 0.20 -21.63 -10.03
C ALA A 375 -0.20 -20.73 -11.21
N ASP A 376 -1.32 -20.02 -11.07
CA ASP A 376 -1.72 -19.01 -12.04
C ASP A 376 -0.81 -17.77 -11.96
N ALA A 377 -0.08 -17.53 -13.04
CA ALA A 377 0.86 -16.42 -13.16
C ALA A 377 0.22 -15.10 -13.61
N SER A 378 -1.11 -15.07 -13.85
CA SER A 378 -1.80 -13.82 -14.15
C SER A 378 -1.68 -12.84 -12.97
N LEU A 379 -1.49 -11.55 -13.27
CA LEU A 379 -1.45 -10.51 -12.24
C LEU A 379 -2.85 -9.91 -12.10
N GLY A 380 -3.24 -9.68 -10.85
CA GLY A 380 -4.57 -9.22 -10.47
C GLY A 380 -4.52 -8.40 -9.17
N PRO A 381 -5.66 -8.22 -8.48
CA PRO A 381 -5.72 -7.47 -7.23
C PRO A 381 -5.07 -8.19 -6.04
N GLN A 382 -4.75 -9.48 -6.16
CA GLN A 382 -3.97 -10.21 -5.15
C GLN A 382 -2.50 -10.19 -5.52
N MET A 383 -1.65 -9.71 -4.60
CA MET A 383 -0.20 -9.68 -4.78
C MET A 383 0.39 -11.10 -4.86
N LYS A 384 1.30 -11.32 -5.80
CA LYS A 384 2.03 -12.59 -6.01
C LYS A 384 3.55 -12.40 -6.10
N SER A 385 4.03 -11.16 -6.14
CA SER A 385 5.47 -10.85 -6.09
C SER A 385 6.07 -11.15 -4.72
N VAL A 386 7.34 -11.57 -4.73
CA VAL A 386 8.12 -11.97 -3.54
C VAL A 386 9.12 -10.90 -3.11
N GLY A 387 9.19 -9.79 -3.86
CA GLY A 387 10.11 -8.68 -3.61
C GLY A 387 10.01 -7.65 -4.73
N GLU A 388 10.91 -6.69 -4.72
CA GLU A 388 10.91 -5.59 -5.68
C GLU A 388 12.32 -5.02 -5.85
N VAL A 389 12.55 -4.35 -6.98
CA VAL A 389 13.75 -3.56 -7.23
C VAL A 389 13.37 -2.12 -7.49
N MET A 390 14.22 -1.20 -7.07
CA MET A 390 14.06 0.24 -7.30
C MET A 390 15.27 0.76 -8.06
N ALA A 391 15.05 1.62 -9.05
CA ALA A 391 16.12 2.34 -9.72
C ALA A 391 15.78 3.82 -9.91
N ILE A 392 16.81 4.65 -9.87
CA ILE A 392 16.74 6.10 -10.06
C ILE A 392 17.42 6.47 -11.37
N GLY A 393 16.82 7.36 -12.16
CA GLY A 393 17.42 7.90 -13.39
C GLY A 393 16.94 9.34 -13.64
N ARG A 394 17.71 10.12 -14.41
CA ARG A 394 17.33 11.49 -14.79
C ARG A 394 16.18 11.53 -15.79
N THR A 395 15.85 10.39 -16.38
CA THR A 395 14.69 10.19 -17.25
C THR A 395 14.01 8.87 -16.90
N PHE A 396 12.72 8.74 -17.24
CA PHE A 396 11.99 7.49 -17.08
C PHE A 396 12.67 6.32 -17.80
N LYS A 397 13.17 6.53 -19.02
CA LYS A 397 13.85 5.47 -19.80
C LYS A 397 15.10 4.95 -19.09
N GLU A 398 15.91 5.85 -18.53
CA GLU A 398 17.09 5.49 -17.77
C GLU A 398 16.71 4.69 -16.52
N ALA A 399 15.77 5.21 -15.72
CA ALA A 399 15.31 4.58 -14.48
C ALA A 399 14.72 3.18 -14.76
N LEU A 400 13.84 3.07 -15.75
CA LEU A 400 13.23 1.79 -16.16
C LEU A 400 14.29 0.78 -16.59
N MET A 401 15.20 1.17 -17.48
CA MET A 401 16.20 0.23 -17.99
C MET A 401 17.26 -0.17 -16.95
N LYS A 402 17.49 0.66 -15.92
CA LYS A 402 18.26 0.29 -14.74
C LYS A 402 17.48 -0.73 -13.89
N ALA A 403 16.21 -0.47 -13.59
CA ALA A 403 15.37 -1.39 -12.84
C ALA A 403 15.27 -2.77 -13.52
N VAL A 404 15.06 -2.81 -14.84
CA VAL A 404 15.01 -4.07 -15.62
C VAL A 404 16.30 -4.89 -15.49
N ARG A 405 17.47 -4.23 -15.45
CA ARG A 405 18.77 -4.90 -15.25
C ARG A 405 18.94 -5.39 -13.80
N SER A 406 18.41 -4.65 -12.84
CA SER A 406 18.51 -4.97 -11.41
C SER A 406 17.59 -6.10 -10.96
N LEU A 407 16.59 -6.51 -11.76
CA LEU A 407 15.65 -7.60 -11.43
C LEU A 407 16.31 -8.97 -11.18
N ASP A 408 17.59 -9.12 -11.52
CA ASP A 408 18.36 -10.35 -11.34
C ASP A 408 17.59 -11.62 -11.76
N THR A 409 17.18 -11.65 -13.03
CA THR A 409 16.39 -12.76 -13.59
C THR A 409 17.26 -13.91 -14.10
N GLY A 410 18.59 -13.81 -13.95
CA GLY A 410 19.55 -14.72 -14.61
C GLY A 410 19.54 -14.63 -16.14
N LYS A 411 18.75 -13.73 -16.74
CA LYS A 411 18.62 -13.55 -18.19
C LYS A 411 19.20 -12.20 -18.59
N ARG A 412 19.85 -12.16 -19.77
CA ARG A 412 20.23 -10.89 -20.39
C ARG A 412 18.97 -10.08 -20.68
N VAL A 413 19.03 -8.76 -20.51
CA VAL A 413 17.93 -7.85 -20.90
C VAL A 413 17.58 -8.07 -22.38
N GLY A 414 16.29 -8.28 -22.66
CA GLY A 414 15.78 -8.61 -23.99
C GLY A 414 15.98 -10.08 -24.40
N GLY A 415 16.58 -10.92 -23.55
CA GLY A 415 16.77 -12.35 -23.76
C GLY A 415 15.61 -13.22 -23.26
N GLN A 416 14.47 -12.62 -22.90
CA GLN A 416 13.27 -13.39 -22.57
C GLN A 416 12.77 -14.14 -23.81
N LYS A 417 12.38 -15.42 -23.63
CA LYS A 417 11.73 -16.19 -24.68
C LYS A 417 10.31 -15.63 -24.86
N ILE A 418 10.03 -15.09 -26.04
CA ILE A 418 8.71 -14.60 -26.42
C ILE A 418 8.06 -15.64 -27.32
N GLU A 419 6.81 -15.98 -27.01
CA GLU A 419 5.98 -16.81 -27.88
C GLU A 419 5.00 -15.91 -28.66
N PRO A 420 5.22 -15.69 -29.97
CA PRO A 420 4.42 -14.73 -30.73
C PRO A 420 2.93 -15.07 -30.80
N LYS A 421 2.57 -16.36 -30.73
CA LYS A 421 1.19 -16.85 -30.82
C LYS A 421 0.30 -16.34 -29.67
N ILE A 422 0.89 -16.05 -28.51
CA ILE A 422 0.16 -15.59 -27.32
C ILE A 422 0.35 -14.10 -27.04
N LEU A 423 0.91 -13.34 -27.99
CA LEU A 423 1.22 -11.91 -27.82
C LEU A 423 0.01 -11.12 -27.31
N THR A 424 -1.12 -11.20 -28.00
CA THR A 424 -2.34 -10.46 -27.63
C THR A 424 -2.82 -10.84 -26.23
N GLN A 425 -2.81 -12.13 -25.90
CA GLN A 425 -3.21 -12.62 -24.57
C GLN A 425 -2.31 -12.04 -23.48
N ARG A 426 -0.98 -11.99 -23.69
CA ARG A 426 -0.01 -11.45 -22.73
C ARG A 426 -0.07 -9.93 -22.60
N LEU A 427 -0.55 -9.22 -23.62
CA LEU A 427 -0.79 -7.79 -23.54
C LEU A 427 -2.10 -7.47 -22.80
N VAL A 428 -3.17 -8.20 -23.10
CA VAL A 428 -4.51 -7.98 -22.50
C VAL A 428 -4.54 -8.43 -21.04
N THR A 429 -4.08 -9.65 -20.74
CA THR A 429 -4.04 -10.20 -19.39
C THR A 429 -2.65 -9.98 -18.78
N PRO A 430 -2.52 -9.15 -17.73
CA PRO A 430 -1.23 -8.83 -17.13
C PRO A 430 -0.50 -10.08 -16.61
N HIS A 431 0.82 -10.13 -16.86
CA HIS A 431 1.73 -11.20 -16.45
C HIS A 431 3.12 -10.62 -16.11
N PRO A 432 3.96 -11.31 -15.33
CA PRO A 432 5.32 -10.84 -14.99
C PRO A 432 6.21 -10.47 -16.18
N ASP A 433 5.99 -11.10 -17.34
CA ASP A 433 6.74 -10.88 -18.57
C ASP A 433 6.08 -9.88 -19.53
N ARG A 434 4.97 -9.24 -19.15
CA ARG A 434 4.21 -8.30 -19.98
C ARG A 434 5.07 -7.18 -20.54
N LEU A 435 6.03 -6.65 -19.77
CA LEU A 435 6.97 -5.63 -20.26
C LEU A 435 7.81 -6.13 -21.45
N ALA A 436 8.25 -7.39 -21.44
CA ALA A 436 8.99 -7.98 -22.54
C ALA A 436 8.09 -8.19 -23.78
N TYR A 437 6.83 -8.59 -23.58
CA TYR A 437 5.83 -8.66 -24.65
C TYR A 437 5.50 -7.29 -25.23
N LEU A 438 5.44 -6.23 -24.43
CA LEU A 438 5.29 -4.85 -24.90
C LEU A 438 6.45 -4.43 -25.80
N GLN A 439 7.69 -4.64 -25.36
CA GLN A 439 8.88 -4.35 -26.17
C GLN A 439 8.92 -5.18 -27.46
N TYR A 440 8.49 -6.43 -27.42
CA TYR A 440 8.35 -7.24 -28.62
C TYR A 440 7.29 -6.67 -29.57
N ALA A 441 6.10 -6.31 -29.07
CA ALA A 441 5.01 -5.75 -29.87
C ALA A 441 5.43 -4.45 -30.58
N VAL A 442 6.14 -3.56 -29.89
CA VAL A 442 6.72 -2.34 -30.46
C VAL A 442 7.67 -2.67 -31.62
N ARG A 443 8.58 -3.64 -31.44
CA ARG A 443 9.49 -4.09 -32.52
C ARG A 443 8.78 -4.73 -33.71
N GLN A 444 7.58 -5.28 -33.50
CA GLN A 444 6.71 -5.78 -34.58
C GLN A 444 5.87 -4.68 -35.24
N GLY A 445 6.06 -3.40 -34.88
CA GLY A 445 5.37 -2.28 -35.51
C GLY A 445 4.00 -1.94 -34.94
N HIS A 446 3.64 -2.46 -33.75
CA HIS A 446 2.40 -2.04 -33.08
C HIS A 446 2.47 -0.55 -32.71
N THR A 447 1.40 0.17 -33.01
CA THR A 447 1.26 1.59 -32.63
C THR A 447 0.97 1.73 -31.13
N VAL A 448 1.36 2.86 -30.54
CA VAL A 448 1.04 3.20 -29.14
C VAL A 448 -0.46 3.11 -28.88
N LYS A 449 -1.31 3.56 -29.83
CA LYS A 449 -2.77 3.47 -29.71
C LYS A 449 -3.27 2.03 -29.61
N GLN A 450 -2.70 1.11 -30.40
CA GLN A 450 -3.06 -0.32 -30.32
C GLN A 450 -2.65 -0.92 -28.99
N LEU A 451 -1.44 -0.61 -28.51
CA LEU A 451 -0.94 -1.10 -27.22
C LEU A 451 -1.78 -0.57 -26.06
N ALA A 452 -2.05 0.74 -26.01
CA ALA A 452 -2.88 1.36 -24.98
C ALA A 452 -4.28 0.74 -24.93
N LYS A 453 -4.88 0.44 -26.09
CA LYS A 453 -6.19 -0.23 -26.14
C LYS A 453 -6.15 -1.65 -25.57
N MET A 454 -5.06 -2.38 -25.76
CA MET A 454 -4.92 -3.75 -25.26
C MET A 454 -4.55 -3.78 -23.79
N THR A 455 -3.72 -2.84 -23.33
CA THR A 455 -3.13 -2.92 -21.99
C THR A 455 -3.75 -1.99 -20.96
N SER A 456 -4.43 -0.93 -21.41
CA SER A 456 -4.85 0.23 -20.64
C SER A 456 -3.70 1.01 -19.96
N ILE A 457 -2.44 0.71 -20.32
CA ILE A 457 -1.27 1.48 -19.86
C ILE A 457 -1.31 2.85 -20.51
N ASP A 458 -0.99 3.90 -19.73
CA ASP A 458 -1.03 5.26 -20.23
C ASP A 458 -0.13 5.43 -21.49
N PRO A 459 -0.64 6.08 -22.56
CA PRO A 459 0.13 6.32 -23.77
C PRO A 459 1.50 6.96 -23.53
N TRP A 460 1.65 7.81 -22.51
CA TRP A 460 2.92 8.45 -22.17
C TRP A 460 4.03 7.40 -21.94
N PHE A 461 3.78 6.38 -21.10
CA PHE A 461 4.75 5.31 -20.85
C PHE A 461 5.04 4.50 -22.10
N LEU A 462 4.01 4.24 -22.91
CA LEU A 462 4.15 3.48 -24.16
C LEU A 462 4.97 4.23 -25.22
N TYR A 463 4.86 5.56 -25.30
CA TYR A 463 5.76 6.38 -26.13
C TYR A 463 7.21 6.27 -25.66
N GLN A 464 7.46 6.31 -24.35
CA GLN A 464 8.82 6.12 -23.82
C GLN A 464 9.39 4.74 -24.17
N LEU A 465 8.58 3.68 -24.06
CA LEU A 465 8.97 2.34 -24.50
C LEU A 465 9.26 2.28 -25.99
N LYS A 466 8.46 2.96 -26.81
CA LYS A 466 8.71 3.04 -28.26
C LYS A 466 10.08 3.65 -28.54
N GLU A 467 10.38 4.81 -27.95
CA GLU A 467 11.67 5.50 -28.15
C GLU A 467 12.87 4.67 -27.68
N ILE A 468 12.73 3.91 -26.57
CA ILE A 468 13.76 2.96 -26.13
C ILE A 468 14.07 1.92 -27.22
N ASN A 469 13.04 1.36 -27.86
CA ASN A 469 13.21 0.33 -28.89
C ASN A 469 13.72 0.92 -30.21
N ASP A 470 13.24 2.11 -30.60
CA ASP A 470 13.70 2.79 -31.81
C ASP A 470 15.22 3.10 -31.75
N THR A 471 15.77 3.32 -30.55
CA THR A 471 17.21 3.59 -30.34
C THR A 471 18.07 2.32 -30.31
N GLN A 472 17.46 1.13 -30.20
CA GLN A 472 18.16 -0.16 -30.17
C GLN A 472 18.27 -0.83 -31.55
N LEU A 473 17.51 -0.32 -32.52
CA LEU A 473 17.59 -0.66 -33.95
C LEU A 473 18.67 0.19 -34.62
#